data_AF-A0A4Q7T7K2-F1
#
_entry.id   AF-A0A4Q7T7K2-F1
#
_cell.length_a   1.000
_cell.length_b   1.000
_cell.length_c   1.000
_cell.angle_alpha   90.00
_cell.angle_beta   90.00
_cell.angle_gamma   90.00
#
_symmetry.space_group_name_H-M   'P 1'
#
loop_
_entity.id
_entity.type
_entity.pdbx_description
1 polymer ?
#
loop_
_entity_poly.entity_id
_entity_poly.type
_entity_poly.pdbx_seq_one_letter_code
_entity_poly.pdbx_strand_id
1 'polypeptide(L)'
;MGTPMTDAAKFTIHHQGTERRPLIAIDDFWPDPEALREDAASLRMTSIGPHYPGVRAAVPPRLAETMRRRIAPLLAEHFALDPAPAVSESYYSLVTTAPADLAPIQRLPHFDGVEPRRIAVLLFLGHGEQGGTAFYRQRATGYETVDASRLDRYRAALDTDVRTHGLPDAGYIADDTPLYERIAVQPAVFNRAIVYAGNTLHCAYLPPEVVLHTDPLAGRLTLNLFLFDD
;
A
#
# COMPACT_ATOMS: atom_id res chain seq x y z
N MET A 1 29.08 -28.38 -10.26
CA MET A 1 28.00 -27.75 -11.04
C MET A 1 26.77 -27.72 -10.15
N GLY A 2 26.54 -26.58 -9.49
CA GLY A 2 25.40 -26.40 -8.60
C GLY A 2 24.16 -26.06 -9.41
N THR A 3 23.09 -26.81 -9.19
CA THR A 3 21.76 -26.61 -9.77
C THR A 3 21.25 -25.19 -9.45
N PRO A 4 20.78 -24.38 -10.43
CA PRO A 4 20.08 -23.15 -10.11
C PRO A 4 18.68 -23.52 -9.64
N MET A 5 18.45 -23.48 -8.32
CA MET A 5 17.09 -23.37 -7.80
C MET A 5 16.64 -21.91 -7.93
N THR A 6 16.27 -21.50 -9.14
CA THR A 6 15.35 -20.37 -9.29
C THR A 6 13.96 -20.91 -8.96
N ASP A 7 13.62 -20.96 -7.68
CA ASP A 7 12.22 -21.17 -7.31
C ASP A 7 11.47 -19.93 -7.82
N ALA A 8 10.57 -20.13 -8.77
CA ALA A 8 9.82 -19.02 -9.35
C ALA A 8 8.94 -18.45 -8.23
N ALA A 9 8.98 -17.12 -8.05
CA ALA A 9 8.13 -16.44 -7.07
C ALA A 9 6.67 -16.86 -7.29
N LYS A 10 6.03 -17.39 -6.25
CA LYS A 10 4.64 -17.80 -6.31
C LYS A 10 3.77 -16.57 -6.13
N PHE A 11 2.86 -16.34 -7.07
CA PHE A 11 1.89 -15.26 -6.96
C PHE A 11 0.46 -15.78 -6.90
N THR A 12 -0.40 -15.02 -6.24
CA THR A 12 -1.84 -15.25 -6.14
C THR A 12 -2.58 -14.01 -6.60
N ILE A 13 -3.67 -14.21 -7.35
CA ILE A 13 -4.56 -13.13 -7.78
C ILE A 13 -5.82 -13.13 -6.91
N HIS A 14 -6.04 -12.02 -6.22
CA HIS A 14 -7.24 -11.74 -5.45
C HIS A 14 -8.14 -10.82 -6.25
N HIS A 15 -9.44 -11.13 -6.32
CA HIS A 15 -10.45 -10.22 -6.86
C HIS A 15 -11.24 -9.69 -5.67
N GLN A 16 -11.04 -8.43 -5.34
CA GLN A 16 -11.56 -7.83 -4.11
C GLN A 16 -12.90 -7.15 -4.35
N GLY A 17 -13.77 -7.21 -3.34
CA GLY A 17 -15.03 -6.49 -3.32
C GLY A 17 -15.99 -6.84 -4.46
N THR A 18 -16.93 -5.94 -4.70
CA THR A 18 -17.94 -6.05 -5.77
C THR A 18 -17.40 -5.60 -7.12
N GLU A 19 -16.47 -4.65 -7.17
CA GLU A 19 -15.83 -4.22 -8.42
C GLU A 19 -14.84 -5.25 -8.94
N ARG A 20 -14.52 -6.28 -8.14
CA ARG A 20 -13.61 -7.38 -8.47
C ARG A 20 -12.26 -6.87 -8.97
N ARG A 21 -11.76 -5.77 -8.41
CA ARG A 21 -10.47 -5.21 -8.82
C ARG A 21 -9.35 -6.20 -8.48
N PRO A 22 -8.42 -6.47 -9.42
CA PRO A 22 -7.34 -7.40 -9.18
C PRO A 22 -6.34 -6.82 -8.20
N LEU A 23 -5.89 -7.66 -7.27
CA LEU A 23 -4.69 -7.48 -6.47
C LEU A 23 -3.81 -8.71 -6.64
N ILE A 24 -2.52 -8.49 -6.89
CA ILE A 24 -1.53 -9.55 -6.96
C ILE A 24 -0.77 -9.58 -5.64
N ALA A 25 -0.68 -10.75 -5.01
CA ALA A 25 0.24 -11.02 -3.91
C ALA A 25 1.36 -11.92 -4.44
N ILE A 26 2.62 -11.56 -4.20
CA ILE A 26 3.80 -12.28 -4.66
C ILE A 26 4.65 -12.61 -3.45
N ASP A 27 4.74 -13.90 -3.10
CA ASP A 27 5.61 -14.39 -2.02
C ASP A 27 7.05 -14.53 -2.50
N ASP A 28 7.99 -14.45 -1.56
CA ASP A 28 9.43 -14.52 -1.83
C ASP A 28 9.87 -13.55 -2.94
N PHE A 29 9.33 -12.32 -2.90
CA PHE A 29 9.39 -11.36 -3.98
C PHE A 29 10.82 -10.93 -4.33
N TRP A 30 11.66 -10.72 -3.32
CA TRP A 30 13.04 -10.26 -3.50
C TRP A 30 14.05 -11.31 -3.05
N PRO A 31 15.19 -11.50 -3.77
CA PRO A 31 16.17 -12.54 -3.42
C PRO A 31 16.84 -12.37 -2.06
N ASP A 32 17.09 -11.12 -1.64
CA ASP A 32 17.74 -10.81 -0.36
C ASP A 32 16.97 -9.67 0.36
N PRO A 33 15.84 -10.00 1.02
CA PRO A 33 15.03 -9.00 1.71
C PRO A 33 15.70 -8.46 2.98
N GLU A 34 16.67 -9.17 3.57
CA GLU A 34 17.41 -8.67 4.73
C GLU A 34 18.37 -7.54 4.33
N ALA A 35 19.05 -7.65 3.20
CA ALA A 35 19.87 -6.56 2.69
C ALA A 35 19.05 -5.26 2.44
N LEU A 36 17.77 -5.38 2.06
CA LEU A 36 16.87 -4.22 1.93
C LEU A 36 16.55 -3.58 3.29
N ARG A 37 16.41 -4.39 4.34
CA ARG A 37 16.18 -3.90 5.71
C ARG A 37 17.41 -3.20 6.26
N GLU A 38 18.60 -3.77 6.05
CA GLU A 38 19.88 -3.17 6.42
C GLU A 38 20.13 -1.85 5.68
N ASP A 39 19.84 -1.80 4.38
CA ASP A 39 19.89 -0.58 3.58
C ASP A 39 18.97 0.50 4.17
N ALA A 40 17.70 0.17 4.42
CA ALA A 40 16.76 1.09 5.07
C ALA A 40 17.24 1.59 6.44
N ALA A 41 17.81 0.70 7.27
CA ALA A 41 18.35 1.03 8.59
C ALA A 41 19.60 1.93 8.54
N SER A 42 20.35 1.88 7.43
CA SER A 42 21.52 2.74 7.20
C SER A 42 21.14 4.16 6.74
N LEU A 43 19.91 4.37 6.28
CA LEU A 43 19.43 5.63 5.72
C LEU A 43 18.81 6.52 6.80
N ARG A 44 18.93 7.84 6.59
CA ARG A 44 18.16 8.82 7.37
C ARG A 44 16.73 8.86 6.83
N MET A 45 15.78 8.34 7.60
CA MET A 45 14.36 8.45 7.29
C MET A 45 13.75 9.73 7.89
N THR A 46 12.94 10.45 7.12
CA THR A 46 12.27 11.68 7.55
C THR A 46 10.81 11.72 7.11
N SER A 47 9.98 12.57 7.72
CA SER A 47 8.65 12.84 7.16
C SER A 47 8.80 13.53 5.80
N ILE A 48 7.97 13.14 4.82
CA ILE A 48 7.99 13.70 3.46
C ILE A 48 6.67 14.37 3.06
N GLY A 49 5.74 14.54 4.01
CA GLY A 49 4.43 15.15 3.76
C GLY A 49 3.39 14.79 4.81
N PRO A 50 2.17 15.35 4.72
CA PRO A 50 1.13 15.19 5.73
C PRO A 50 0.37 13.85 5.63
N HIS A 51 0.44 13.17 4.48
CA HIS A 51 -0.43 12.02 4.19
C HIS A 51 0.07 10.71 4.80
N TYR A 52 1.38 10.49 4.81
CA TYR A 52 1.94 9.24 5.34
C TYR A 52 2.20 9.37 6.86
N PRO A 53 1.63 8.49 7.70
CA PRO A 53 1.76 8.56 9.16
C PRO A 53 3.08 7.92 9.65
N GLY A 54 4.20 8.47 9.19
CA GLY A 54 5.52 7.99 9.54
C GLY A 54 6.66 8.67 8.79
N VAL A 55 7.78 7.95 8.66
CA VAL A 55 9.01 8.44 8.03
C VAL A 55 9.37 7.61 6.81
N ARG A 56 10.06 8.24 5.85
CA ARG A 56 10.46 7.65 4.59
C ARG A 56 11.91 8.00 4.24
N ALA A 57 12.54 7.13 3.46
CA ALA A 57 13.79 7.39 2.76
C ALA A 57 13.65 6.93 1.30
N ALA A 58 14.33 7.60 0.38
CA ALA A 58 14.27 7.24 -1.04
C ALA A 58 14.94 5.89 -1.30
N VAL A 59 14.34 5.10 -2.19
CA VAL A 59 14.96 3.86 -2.70
C VAL A 59 15.86 4.20 -3.88
N PRO A 60 17.03 3.56 -4.04
CA PRO A 60 17.86 3.75 -5.23
C PRO A 60 17.08 3.49 -6.53
N PRO A 61 17.07 4.42 -7.52
CA PRO A 61 16.25 4.27 -8.73
C PRO A 61 16.51 2.98 -9.52
N ARG A 62 17.75 2.49 -9.53
CA ARG A 62 18.11 1.22 -10.20
C ARG A 62 17.46 0.01 -9.54
N LEU A 63 17.32 0.03 -8.22
CA LEU A 63 16.65 -1.02 -7.46
C LEU A 63 15.15 -1.02 -7.75
N ALA A 64 14.51 0.15 -7.65
CA ALA A 64 13.09 0.33 -7.96
C ALA A 64 12.75 -0.11 -9.39
N GLU A 65 13.56 0.30 -10.37
CA GLU A 65 13.38 -0.08 -11.77
C GLU A 65 13.59 -1.59 -12.00
N THR A 66 14.46 -2.25 -11.23
CA THR A 66 14.62 -3.71 -11.29
C THR A 66 13.39 -4.44 -10.77
N MET A 67 12.81 -3.95 -9.66
CA MET A 67 11.54 -4.46 -9.13
C MET A 67 10.39 -4.25 -10.11
N ARG A 68 10.31 -3.07 -10.74
CA ARG A 68 9.31 -2.77 -11.78
C ARG A 68 9.38 -3.76 -12.94
N ARG A 69 10.58 -4.01 -13.49
CA ARG A 69 10.77 -4.99 -14.57
C ARG A 69 10.35 -6.40 -14.16
N ARG A 70 10.60 -6.80 -12.91
CA ARG A 70 10.18 -8.11 -12.38
C ARG A 70 8.65 -8.27 -12.40
N ILE A 71 7.88 -7.22 -12.14
CA ILE A 71 6.41 -7.28 -12.13
C ILE A 71 5.76 -6.92 -13.48
N ALA A 72 6.51 -6.37 -14.44
CA ALA A 72 5.95 -5.92 -15.72
C ALA A 72 5.12 -6.97 -16.47
N PRO A 73 5.52 -8.26 -16.54
CA PRO A 73 4.69 -9.30 -17.16
C PRO A 73 3.33 -9.49 -16.46
N LEU A 74 3.29 -9.37 -15.13
CA LEU A 74 2.05 -9.49 -14.35
C LEU A 74 1.15 -8.26 -14.54
N LEU A 75 1.74 -7.07 -14.72
CA LEU A 75 1.01 -5.86 -15.06
C LEU A 75 0.38 -5.94 -16.46
N ALA A 76 1.12 -6.49 -17.43
CA ALA A 76 0.59 -6.75 -18.76
C ALA A 76 -0.60 -7.72 -18.72
N GLU A 77 -0.46 -8.85 -18.00
CA GLU A 77 -1.46 -9.91 -17.97
C GLU A 77 -2.73 -9.52 -17.18
N HIS A 78 -2.58 -8.95 -15.99
CA HIS A 78 -3.70 -8.76 -15.05
C HIS A 78 -4.23 -7.34 -14.97
N PHE A 79 -3.47 -6.35 -15.44
CA PHE A 79 -3.89 -4.94 -15.49
C PHE A 79 -3.99 -4.39 -16.91
N ALA A 80 -3.66 -5.17 -17.93
CA ALA A 80 -3.58 -4.73 -19.32
C ALA A 80 -2.63 -3.52 -19.52
N LEU A 81 -1.52 -3.51 -18.78
CA LEU A 81 -0.50 -2.46 -18.81
C LEU A 81 0.79 -2.96 -19.47
N ASP A 82 0.85 -2.85 -20.80
CA ASP A 82 2.05 -3.08 -21.60
C ASP A 82 2.28 -1.88 -22.56
N PRO A 83 3.36 -1.11 -22.39
CA PRO A 83 4.39 -1.26 -21.36
C PRO A 83 3.87 -0.91 -19.96
N ALA A 84 4.48 -1.53 -18.94
CA ALA A 84 4.26 -1.17 -17.54
C ALA A 84 4.67 0.31 -17.30
N PRO A 85 3.85 1.11 -16.57
CA PRO A 85 4.14 2.52 -16.28
C PRO A 85 5.49 2.72 -15.61
N ALA A 86 6.12 3.88 -15.78
CA ALA A 86 7.43 4.18 -15.17
C ALA A 86 7.37 4.22 -13.63
N VAL A 87 8.52 4.04 -12.97
CA VAL A 87 8.63 4.33 -11.53
C VAL A 87 8.67 5.85 -11.34
N SER A 88 7.65 6.41 -10.71
CA SER A 88 7.60 7.85 -10.41
C SER A 88 8.06 8.13 -8.99
N GLU A 89 7.67 7.27 -8.04
CA GLU A 89 8.04 7.40 -6.63
C GLU A 89 8.50 6.05 -6.08
N SER A 90 9.53 6.08 -5.22
CA SER A 90 10.02 4.88 -4.54
C SER A 90 10.61 5.19 -3.17
N TYR A 91 10.11 4.53 -2.13
CA TYR A 91 10.44 4.81 -0.74
C TYR A 91 10.56 3.55 0.10
N TYR A 92 11.57 3.50 0.97
CA TYR A 92 11.42 2.78 2.23
C TYR A 92 10.51 3.60 3.12
N SER A 93 9.49 2.97 3.70
CA SER A 93 8.49 3.62 4.53
C SER A 93 8.34 2.88 5.85
N LEU A 94 8.44 3.64 6.95
CA LEU A 94 8.28 3.14 8.30
C LEU A 94 7.14 3.88 8.98
N VAL A 95 6.13 3.14 9.43
CA VAL A 95 5.02 3.72 10.20
C VAL A 95 5.48 3.98 11.63
N THR A 96 5.41 5.24 12.07
CA THR A 96 5.92 5.67 13.39
C THR A 96 4.98 6.59 14.16
N THR A 97 3.94 7.13 13.53
CA THR A 97 3.00 8.04 14.20
C THR A 97 2.08 7.26 15.15
N ALA A 98 1.98 7.69 16.41
CA ALA A 98 1.08 7.03 17.35
C ALA A 98 -0.39 7.23 16.93
N PRO A 99 -1.30 6.26 17.19
CA PRO A 99 -2.72 6.38 16.83
C PRO A 99 -3.39 7.69 17.28
N ALA A 100 -3.06 8.16 18.48
CA ALA A 100 -3.60 9.40 19.05
C ALA A 100 -3.12 10.68 18.33
N ASP A 101 -1.96 10.60 17.67
CA ASP A 101 -1.31 11.74 17.00
C ASP A 101 -1.66 11.83 15.50
N LEU A 102 -2.51 10.91 15.00
CA LEU A 102 -2.89 10.89 13.60
C LEU A 102 -3.69 12.14 13.22
N ALA A 103 -3.28 12.79 12.13
CA ALA A 103 -4.07 13.82 11.50
C ALA A 103 -5.38 13.23 10.93
N PRO A 104 -6.47 14.00 10.83
CA PRO A 104 -7.76 13.50 10.32
C PRO A 104 -7.68 12.71 9.01
N ILE A 105 -6.88 13.18 8.05
CA ILE A 105 -6.71 12.51 6.75
C ILE A 105 -6.05 11.12 6.85
N GLN A 106 -5.28 10.87 7.91
CA GLN A 106 -4.57 9.60 8.14
C GLN A 106 -5.49 8.54 8.81
N ARG A 107 -6.69 8.94 9.23
CA ARG A 107 -7.69 8.08 9.89
C ARG A 107 -8.70 7.48 8.90
N LEU A 108 -8.59 7.83 7.62
CA LEU A 108 -9.52 7.46 6.56
C LEU A 108 -8.80 6.62 5.50
N PRO A 109 -9.50 5.69 4.82
CA PRO A 109 -9.00 5.10 3.59
C PRO A 109 -8.68 6.18 2.55
N HIS A 110 -7.63 5.95 1.77
CA HIS A 110 -7.19 6.84 0.72
C HIS A 110 -6.99 6.08 -0.60
N PHE A 111 -6.70 6.83 -1.65
CA PHE A 111 -6.21 6.34 -2.93
C PHE A 111 -5.03 7.24 -3.33
N ASP A 112 -4.08 6.70 -4.09
CA ASP A 112 -2.82 7.37 -4.42
C ASP A 112 -2.97 8.39 -5.55
N GLY A 113 -4.03 8.26 -6.35
CA GLY A 113 -4.34 9.15 -7.46
C GLY A 113 -5.54 8.62 -8.24
N VAL A 114 -6.04 9.44 -9.16
CA VAL A 114 -7.25 9.11 -9.94
C VAL A 114 -6.93 8.46 -11.28
N GLU A 115 -5.65 8.42 -11.65
CA GLU A 115 -5.22 7.91 -12.95
C GLU A 115 -5.45 6.38 -13.01
N PRO A 116 -6.13 5.87 -14.04
CA PRO A 116 -6.47 4.44 -14.13
C PRO A 116 -5.23 3.54 -14.32
N ARG A 117 -4.12 4.12 -14.76
CA ARG A 117 -2.83 3.45 -14.96
C ARG A 117 -1.92 3.50 -13.74
N ARG A 118 -2.29 4.22 -12.67
CA ARG A 118 -1.47 4.30 -11.46
C ARG A 118 -1.48 2.94 -10.75
N ILE A 119 -0.31 2.40 -10.48
CA ILE A 119 -0.11 1.14 -9.74
C ILE A 119 0.67 1.42 -8.46
N ALA A 120 0.23 0.84 -7.36
CA ALA A 120 0.97 0.80 -6.10
C ALA A 120 1.58 -0.60 -5.90
N VAL A 121 2.83 -0.63 -5.45
CA VAL A 121 3.56 -1.84 -5.08
C VAL A 121 4.04 -1.67 -3.64
N LEU A 122 3.68 -2.61 -2.77
CA LEU A 122 4.12 -2.64 -1.37
C LEU A 122 4.85 -3.96 -1.12
N LEU A 123 6.14 -3.90 -0.82
CA LEU A 123 6.93 -5.03 -0.32
C LEU A 123 7.03 -4.94 1.20
N PHE A 124 6.50 -5.94 1.90
CA PHE A 124 6.58 -6.03 3.35
C PHE A 124 7.96 -6.52 3.78
N LEU A 125 8.66 -5.73 4.60
CA LEU A 125 10.04 -5.98 5.01
C LEU A 125 10.21 -6.13 6.51
N GLY A 126 9.19 -5.93 7.33
CA GLY A 126 9.33 -6.20 8.75
C GLY A 126 8.93 -7.62 9.13
N HIS A 127 9.48 -8.06 10.26
CA HIS A 127 9.28 -9.41 10.81
C HIS A 127 8.07 -9.48 11.74
N GLY A 128 7.47 -10.66 11.84
CA GLY A 128 6.34 -10.92 12.74
C GLY A 128 5.02 -10.32 12.26
N GLU A 129 4.08 -10.19 13.19
CA GLU A 129 2.74 -9.67 12.89
C GLU A 129 2.75 -8.14 12.83
N GLN A 130 2.87 -7.60 11.61
CA GLN A 130 2.91 -6.16 11.36
C GLN A 130 1.64 -5.61 10.69
N GLY A 131 0.53 -6.32 10.86
CA GLY A 131 -0.75 -5.98 10.26
C GLY A 131 -0.78 -6.30 8.76
N GLY A 132 -0.98 -5.31 7.91
CA GLY A 132 -1.10 -5.50 6.46
C GLY A 132 -1.59 -4.27 5.71
N THR A 133 -2.33 -4.49 4.63
CA THR A 133 -3.06 -3.45 3.89
C THR A 133 -4.53 -3.84 3.81
N ALA A 134 -5.40 -2.95 4.26
CA ALA A 134 -6.86 -3.13 4.16
C ALA A 134 -7.42 -2.32 2.99
N PHE A 135 -8.44 -2.87 2.36
CA PHE A 135 -9.15 -2.29 1.22
C PHE A 135 -10.60 -2.04 1.61
N TYR A 136 -11.18 -0.96 1.08
CA TYR A 136 -12.46 -0.44 1.57
C TYR A 136 -13.43 -0.08 0.44
N ARG A 137 -14.70 0.02 0.81
CA ARG A 137 -15.79 0.60 0.03
C ARG A 137 -16.37 1.78 0.78
N GLN A 138 -16.54 2.94 0.13
CA GLN A 138 -17.30 4.04 0.71
C GLN A 138 -18.79 3.68 0.70
N ARG A 139 -19.46 3.70 1.84
CA ARG A 139 -20.84 3.22 1.97
C ARG A 139 -21.83 4.06 1.19
N ALA A 140 -21.72 5.40 1.25
CA ALA A 140 -22.67 6.31 0.61
C ALA A 140 -22.69 6.22 -0.93
N THR A 141 -21.56 5.88 -1.55
CA THR A 141 -21.44 5.79 -3.03
C THR A 141 -21.37 4.37 -3.54
N GLY A 142 -20.98 3.42 -2.68
CA GLY A 142 -20.63 2.05 -3.08
C GLY A 142 -19.29 1.94 -3.79
N TYR A 143 -18.49 3.02 -3.86
CA TYR A 143 -17.22 3.01 -4.59
C TYR A 143 -16.13 2.27 -3.83
N GLU A 144 -15.41 1.40 -4.54
CA GLU A 144 -14.17 0.75 -4.09
C GLU A 144 -12.95 1.39 -4.76
N THR A 145 -13.16 2.02 -5.92
CA THR A 145 -12.17 2.81 -6.65
C THR A 145 -12.68 4.22 -6.95
N VAL A 146 -11.76 5.18 -6.99
CA VAL A 146 -12.04 6.60 -7.28
C VAL A 146 -11.18 7.07 -8.45
N ASP A 147 -11.79 7.15 -9.63
CA ASP A 147 -11.19 7.79 -10.80
C ASP A 147 -11.65 9.27 -10.93
N ALA A 148 -11.18 9.95 -11.98
CA ALA A 148 -11.47 11.36 -12.20
C ALA A 148 -12.99 11.64 -12.37
N SER A 149 -13.74 10.69 -12.94
CA SER A 149 -15.19 10.83 -13.12
C SER A 149 -15.98 10.63 -11.81
N ARG A 150 -15.39 9.90 -10.85
CA ARG A 150 -15.98 9.58 -9.55
C ARG A 150 -15.62 10.58 -8.46
N LEU A 151 -14.52 11.31 -8.61
CA LEU A 151 -13.88 12.11 -7.58
C LEU A 151 -14.84 13.12 -6.92
N ASP A 152 -15.57 13.90 -7.72
CA ASP A 152 -16.44 14.95 -7.18
C ASP A 152 -17.59 14.38 -6.36
N ARG A 153 -18.22 13.29 -6.85
CA ARG A 153 -19.27 12.59 -6.11
C ARG A 153 -18.74 11.93 -4.84
N TYR A 154 -17.56 11.32 -4.90
CA TYR A 154 -16.89 10.72 -3.75
C TYR A 154 -16.64 11.76 -2.65
N ARG A 155 -16.09 12.93 -3.01
CA ARG A 155 -15.80 14.04 -2.09
C ARG A 155 -17.07 14.62 -1.48
N ALA A 156 -18.09 14.91 -2.29
CA ALA A 156 -19.35 15.45 -1.80
C ALA A 156 -20.07 14.49 -0.83
N ALA A 157 -20.00 13.19 -1.09
CA ALA A 157 -20.51 12.16 -0.19
C ALA A 157 -19.72 12.11 1.12
N LEU A 158 -18.38 12.09 1.04
CA LEU A 158 -17.52 12.10 2.22
C LEU A 158 -17.76 13.32 3.11
N ASP A 159 -17.85 14.51 2.52
CA ASP A 159 -18.13 15.74 3.25
C ASP A 159 -19.49 15.69 3.95
N THR A 160 -20.48 15.06 3.33
CA THR A 160 -21.81 14.88 3.92
C THR A 160 -21.76 13.89 5.08
N ASP A 161 -21.15 12.73 4.89
CA ASP A 161 -21.04 11.70 5.91
C ASP A 161 -20.23 12.18 7.12
N VAL A 162 -19.14 12.93 6.91
CA VAL A 162 -18.36 13.53 8.01
C VAL A 162 -19.18 14.55 8.78
N ARG A 163 -20.05 15.35 8.14
CA ARG A 163 -20.96 16.25 8.86
C ARG A 163 -22.02 15.50 9.67
N THR A 164 -22.47 14.34 9.18
CA THR A 164 -23.53 13.55 9.82
C THR A 164 -23.02 12.65 10.94
N HIS A 165 -21.88 11.99 10.72
CA HIS A 165 -21.33 10.97 11.61
C HIS A 165 -20.10 11.44 12.40
N GLY A 166 -19.53 12.60 12.05
CA GLY A 166 -18.23 13.03 12.56
C GLY A 166 -17.06 12.40 11.82
N LEU A 167 -15.85 12.87 12.14
CA LEU A 167 -14.63 12.20 11.72
C LEU A 167 -14.43 10.91 12.54
N PRO A 168 -13.79 9.88 11.99
CA PRO A 168 -13.35 8.74 12.79
C PRO A 168 -12.48 9.19 13.97
N ASP A 169 -12.62 8.46 15.08
CA ASP A 169 -11.78 8.62 16.26
C ASP A 169 -10.29 8.49 15.90
N ALA A 170 -9.44 9.04 16.76
CA ALA A 170 -8.00 8.98 16.54
C ALA A 170 -7.51 7.52 16.56
N GLY A 171 -7.12 7.02 15.39
CA GLY A 171 -6.62 5.67 15.23
C GLY A 171 -6.47 5.27 13.77
N TYR A 172 -5.72 4.20 13.56
CA TYR A 172 -5.68 3.54 12.26
C TYR A 172 -7.00 2.79 12.07
N ILE A 173 -7.67 3.03 10.94
CA ILE A 173 -8.88 2.28 10.61
C ILE A 173 -8.51 0.80 10.40
N ALA A 174 -9.09 -0.06 11.24
CA ALA A 174 -8.83 -1.50 11.24
C ALA A 174 -10.08 -2.34 10.94
N ASP A 175 -11.26 -1.73 10.94
CA ASP A 175 -12.53 -2.41 10.70
C ASP A 175 -13.52 -1.49 9.97
N ASP A 176 -14.75 -1.98 9.81
CA ASP A 176 -15.88 -1.19 9.36
C ASP A 176 -16.11 0.08 10.19
N THR A 177 -16.53 1.15 9.51
CA THR A 177 -16.98 2.41 10.11
C THR A 177 -18.35 2.80 9.53
N PRO A 178 -19.03 3.83 10.06
CA PRO A 178 -20.22 4.38 9.42
C PRO A 178 -19.96 4.91 7.99
N LEU A 179 -18.72 5.27 7.66
CA LEU A 179 -18.35 5.82 6.35
C LEU A 179 -17.88 4.75 5.36
N TYR A 180 -17.22 3.70 5.87
CA TYR A 180 -16.55 2.68 5.06
C TYR A 180 -16.84 1.26 5.52
N GLU A 181 -16.91 0.35 4.56
CA GLU A 181 -16.90 -1.10 4.76
C GLU A 181 -15.53 -1.64 4.37
N ARG A 182 -14.92 -2.49 5.20
CA ARG A 182 -13.68 -3.19 4.89
C ARG A 182 -13.99 -4.41 4.03
N ILE A 183 -13.51 -4.40 2.80
CA ILE A 183 -13.83 -5.44 1.80
C ILE A 183 -12.76 -6.53 1.69
N ALA A 184 -11.52 -6.23 2.07
CA ALA A 184 -10.42 -7.19 2.06
C ALA A 184 -9.28 -6.73 2.96
N VAL A 185 -8.48 -7.69 3.42
CA VAL A 185 -7.18 -7.45 4.08
C VAL A 185 -6.14 -8.34 3.43
N GLN A 186 -4.99 -7.76 3.09
CA GLN A 186 -3.80 -8.48 2.71
C GLN A 186 -2.80 -8.43 3.86
N PRO A 187 -2.51 -9.56 4.53
CA PRO A 187 -1.59 -9.56 5.67
C PRO A 187 -0.17 -9.22 5.24
N ALA A 188 0.55 -8.52 6.10
CA ALA A 188 1.98 -8.28 5.98
C ALA A 188 2.72 -9.59 6.24
N VAL A 189 3.12 -10.26 5.16
CA VAL A 189 4.00 -11.43 5.22
C VAL A 189 5.39 -10.97 4.80
N PHE A 190 6.42 -11.33 5.58
CA PHE A 190 7.78 -10.95 5.26
C PHE A 190 8.17 -11.38 3.83
N ASN A 191 8.78 -10.47 3.07
CA ASN A 191 9.15 -10.64 1.66
C ASN A 191 7.97 -10.88 0.70
N ARG A 192 6.73 -10.57 1.10
CA ARG A 192 5.59 -10.51 0.19
C ARG A 192 5.48 -9.12 -0.43
N ALA A 193 5.38 -9.06 -1.74
CA ALA A 193 4.90 -7.87 -2.44
C ALA A 193 3.39 -7.97 -2.70
N ILE A 194 2.67 -6.86 -2.56
CA ILE A 194 1.33 -6.70 -3.12
C ILE A 194 1.33 -5.62 -4.20
N VAL A 195 0.57 -5.85 -5.27
CA VAL A 195 0.45 -4.97 -6.42
C VAL A 195 -1.03 -4.72 -6.70
N TYR A 196 -1.45 -3.46 -6.72
CA TYR A 196 -2.84 -3.08 -6.91
C TYR A 196 -2.97 -1.71 -7.60
N ALA A 197 -4.15 -1.41 -8.14
CA ALA A 197 -4.43 -0.12 -8.76
C ALA A 197 -4.45 0.98 -7.70
N GLY A 198 -3.66 2.04 -7.90
CA GLY A 198 -3.49 3.14 -6.94
C GLY A 198 -4.77 3.94 -6.70
N ASN A 199 -5.76 3.84 -7.59
CA ASN A 199 -7.07 4.47 -7.41
C ASN A 199 -8.04 3.64 -6.53
N THR A 200 -7.60 2.53 -5.95
CA THR A 200 -8.39 1.69 -5.02
C THR A 200 -8.35 2.28 -3.61
N LEU A 201 -9.50 2.31 -2.92
CA LEU A 201 -9.58 2.76 -1.54
C LEU A 201 -8.89 1.78 -0.60
N HIS A 202 -7.85 2.24 0.09
CA HIS A 202 -7.02 1.40 0.95
C HIS A 202 -6.39 2.18 2.11
N CYS A 203 -5.84 1.47 3.09
CA CYS A 203 -4.96 2.03 4.11
C CYS A 203 -4.06 0.94 4.72
N ALA A 204 -3.08 1.37 5.54
CA ALA A 204 -2.36 0.43 6.39
C ALA A 204 -3.33 -0.23 7.38
N TYR A 205 -3.38 -1.55 7.37
CA TYR A 205 -4.07 -2.33 8.39
C TYR A 205 -3.13 -2.52 9.57
N LEU A 206 -3.46 -1.92 10.71
CA LEU A 206 -2.67 -1.91 11.93
C LEU A 206 -3.59 -2.23 13.10
N PRO A 207 -3.85 -3.52 13.38
CA PRO A 207 -4.63 -3.89 14.55
C PRO A 207 -3.88 -3.46 15.84
N PRO A 208 -4.59 -3.25 16.96
CA PRO A 208 -4.04 -2.63 18.18
C PRO A 208 -2.79 -3.32 18.74
N GLU A 209 -2.59 -4.60 18.43
CA GLU A 209 -1.47 -5.41 18.88
C GLU A 209 -0.16 -5.10 18.12
N VAL A 210 -0.24 -4.41 16.97
CA VAL A 210 0.95 -4.02 16.21
C VAL A 210 1.68 -2.90 16.93
N VAL A 211 2.87 -3.23 17.43
CA VAL A 211 3.77 -2.27 18.07
C VAL A 211 4.47 -1.43 17.02
N LEU A 212 4.29 -0.11 17.07
CA LEU A 212 5.02 0.82 16.24
C LEU A 212 6.40 1.08 16.83
N HIS A 213 7.42 1.08 15.98
CA HIS A 213 8.81 1.30 16.38
C HIS A 213 9.53 2.18 15.36
N THR A 214 10.46 3.01 15.83
CA THR A 214 11.18 3.98 14.99
C THR A 214 12.44 3.41 14.34
N ASP A 215 12.95 2.28 14.81
CA ASP A 215 13.99 1.49 14.15
C ASP A 215 13.39 0.67 12.98
N PRO A 216 13.88 0.85 11.74
CA PRO A 216 13.48 0.05 10.58
C PRO A 216 13.62 -1.46 10.75
N LEU A 217 14.56 -1.92 11.59
CA LEU A 217 14.77 -3.35 11.84
C LEU A 217 13.71 -3.95 12.77
N ALA A 218 13.03 -3.14 13.59
CA ALA A 218 12.01 -3.62 14.52
C ALA A 218 10.59 -3.21 14.13
N GLY A 219 10.43 -2.09 13.42
CA GLY A 219 9.13 -1.52 13.11
C GLY A 219 8.50 -2.06 11.83
N ARG A 220 7.32 -1.52 11.51
CA ARG A 220 6.57 -1.85 10.29
C ARG A 220 7.20 -1.19 9.06
N LEU A 221 8.24 -1.83 8.54
CA LEU A 221 8.97 -1.41 7.36
C LEU A 221 8.34 -1.97 6.08
N THR A 222 8.09 -1.11 5.11
CA THR A 222 7.75 -1.49 3.74
C THR A 222 8.66 -0.79 2.74
N LEU A 223 8.87 -1.41 1.58
CA LEU A 223 9.34 -0.72 0.38
C LEU A 223 8.15 -0.47 -0.53
N ASN A 224 7.94 0.77 -0.92
CA ASN A 224 6.81 1.23 -1.72
C ASN A 224 7.30 1.72 -3.06
N LEU A 225 6.69 1.25 -4.16
CA LEU A 225 6.83 1.83 -5.48
C LEU A 225 5.47 2.34 -5.95
N PHE A 226 5.44 3.54 -6.52
CA PHE A 226 4.26 4.05 -7.23
C PHE A 226 4.64 4.23 -8.70
N LEU A 227 3.87 3.56 -9.56
CA LEU A 227 4.09 3.55 -10.99
C LEU A 227 2.99 4.34 -11.68
N PHE A 228 3.35 5.37 -12.42
CA PHE A 228 2.44 6.12 -13.27
C PHE A 228 3.25 6.84 -14.35
N ASP A 229 2.58 7.18 -15.44
CA ASP A 229 3.13 8.07 -16.44
C ASP A 229 2.56 9.46 -16.13
N ASP A 230 3.40 10.51 -16.15
CA ASP A 230 2.98 11.90 -15.91
C ASP A 230 1.85 12.36 -16.85
#